data_AF-A0A965EN88-F1
#
_entry.id   AF-A0A965EN88-F1
#
_cell.length_a   1.000
_cell.length_b   1.000
_cell.length_c   1.000
_cell.angle_alpha   90.00
_cell.angle_beta   90.00
_cell.angle_gamma   90.00
#
_symmetry.space_group_name_H-M   'P 1'
#
loop_
_entity.id
_entity.type
_entity.pdbx_description
1 polymer ?
#
loop_
_entity_poly.entity_id
_entity_poly.type
_entity_poly.pdbx_seq_one_letter_code
_entity_poly.pdbx_strand_id
1 'polypeptide(L)'
;DSFVDHANDDTIIYQRIQTSYWENVLKRAVEEHHRETQSAFAERMLNHWNTEREKFWQVIPTEMIHRYEQPVTSDEGDELRA
;
A
#
# COMPACT_ATOMS: atom_id res chain seq x y z
N ASP A 1 -3.80 2.20 14.36
CA ASP A 1 -3.88 0.74 14.16
C ASP A 1 -5.28 0.16 14.03
N SER A 2 -6.33 0.97 13.81
CA SER A 2 -7.70 0.43 13.71
C SER A 2 -8.05 -0.27 12.39
N PHE A 3 -7.15 -0.31 11.40
CA PHE A 3 -7.49 -0.90 10.08
C PHE A 3 -7.86 -2.37 10.20
N VAL A 4 -7.06 -3.14 10.96
CA VAL A 4 -7.23 -4.59 11.14
C VAL A 4 -8.62 -4.91 11.71
N ASP A 5 -9.09 -4.14 12.68
CA ASP A 5 -10.41 -4.33 13.30
C ASP A 5 -11.60 -4.11 12.34
N HIS A 6 -11.37 -3.49 11.19
CA HIS A 6 -12.39 -3.18 10.18
C HIS A 6 -12.16 -3.90 8.85
N ALA A 7 -11.11 -4.73 8.74
CA ALA A 7 -10.83 -5.52 7.56
C ALA A 7 -11.72 -6.77 7.52
N ASN A 8 -12.08 -7.21 6.31
CA ASN A 8 -12.72 -8.52 6.11
C ASN A 8 -11.66 -9.51 5.61
N ASP A 9 -11.02 -10.22 6.54
CA ASP A 9 -9.93 -11.17 6.30
C ASP A 9 -10.34 -12.44 5.53
N ASP A 10 -11.64 -12.69 5.33
CA ASP A 10 -12.13 -13.83 4.54
C ASP A 10 -11.68 -13.79 3.06
N THR A 11 -11.45 -12.60 2.50
CA THR A 11 -11.24 -12.41 1.05
C THR A 11 -9.98 -11.62 0.69
N ILE A 12 -9.40 -10.92 1.66
CA ILE A 12 -8.21 -10.10 1.46
C ILE A 12 -7.10 -10.51 2.43
N ILE A 13 -5.88 -10.31 1.97
CA ILE A 13 -4.72 -10.16 2.85
C ILE A 13 -4.34 -8.67 2.89
N TYR A 14 -3.62 -8.28 3.92
CA TYR A 14 -3.08 -6.93 4.02
C TYR A 14 -1.68 -6.95 4.63
N GLN A 15 -0.81 -6.11 4.09
CA GLN A 15 0.58 -6.00 4.53
C GLN A 15 1.04 -4.55 4.48
N ARG A 16 2.19 -4.26 5.09
CA ARG A 16 2.91 -3.03 4.77
C ARG A 16 3.48 -3.12 3.36
N ILE A 17 3.71 -1.99 2.72
CA ILE A 17 4.29 -1.95 1.37
C ILE A 17 5.75 -2.41 1.46
N GLN A 18 6.08 -3.49 0.77
CA GLN A 18 7.39 -4.13 0.85
C GLN A 18 8.28 -3.87 -0.39
N THR A 19 7.69 -3.72 -1.57
CA THR A 19 8.47 -3.55 -2.81
C THR A 19 8.44 -2.11 -3.33
N SER A 20 9.57 -1.68 -3.89
CA SER A 20 9.72 -0.33 -4.46
C SER A 20 8.77 -0.07 -5.63
N TYR A 21 8.37 -1.13 -6.35
CA TYR A 21 7.39 -1.00 -7.42
C TYR A 21 6.05 -0.48 -6.89
N TRP A 22 5.48 -1.16 -5.90
CA TRP A 22 4.18 -0.78 -5.32
C TRP A 22 4.25 0.53 -4.53
N GLU A 23 5.39 0.82 -3.89
CA GLU A 23 5.62 2.13 -3.28
C GLU A 23 5.54 3.27 -4.32
N ASN A 24 6.19 3.09 -5.48
CA ASN A 24 6.15 4.07 -6.55
C ASN A 24 4.75 4.22 -7.17
N VAL A 25 3.99 3.12 -7.27
CA VAL A 25 2.58 3.17 -7.72
C VAL A 25 1.75 4.01 -6.76
N LEU A 26 1.86 3.77 -5.45
CA LEU A 26 1.14 4.57 -4.45
C LEU A 26 1.56 6.04 -4.49
N LYS A 27 2.88 6.32 -4.52
CA LYS A 27 3.39 7.69 -4.53
C LYS A 27 2.87 8.48 -5.71
N ARG A 28 2.89 7.90 -6.92
CA ARG A 28 2.35 8.54 -8.13
C ARG A 28 0.86 8.85 -8.03
N ALA A 29 0.07 7.96 -7.42
CA ALA A 29 -1.35 8.20 -7.19
C ALA A 29 -1.59 9.39 -6.24
N VAL A 30 -0.76 9.53 -5.21
CA VAL A 30 -0.82 10.69 -4.28
C VAL A 30 -0.36 11.98 -4.98
N GLU A 31 0.70 11.92 -5.79
CA GLU A 31 1.18 13.05 -6.61
C GLU A 31 0.10 13.54 -7.59
N GLU A 32 -0.54 12.61 -8.29
CA GLU A 32 -1.67 12.90 -9.17
C GLU A 32 -2.83 13.51 -8.40
N HIS A 33 -3.24 12.92 -7.27
CA HIS A 33 -4.29 13.48 -6.44
C HIS A 33 -3.97 14.91 -5.98
N HIS A 34 -2.73 15.18 -5.55
CA HIS A 34 -2.32 16.54 -5.19
C HIS A 34 -2.41 17.50 -6.38
N ARG A 35 -1.93 17.08 -7.56
CA ARG A 35 -1.98 17.89 -8.78
C ARG A 35 -3.41 18.29 -9.16
N GLU A 36 -4.35 17.34 -9.08
CA GLU A 36 -5.74 17.57 -9.48
C GLU A 36 -6.57 18.34 -8.43
N THR A 37 -6.23 18.21 -7.14
CA THR A 37 -7.08 18.74 -6.05
C THR A 37 -6.45 19.88 -5.25
N GLN A 38 -5.15 20.12 -5.44
CA GLN A 38 -4.36 21.04 -4.60
C GLN A 38 -4.47 20.72 -3.10
N SER A 39 -4.67 19.43 -2.76
CA SER A 39 -4.81 18.98 -1.38
C SER A 39 -3.53 19.27 -0.60
N ALA A 40 -3.64 20.18 0.38
CA ALA A 40 -2.55 20.49 1.33
C ALA A 40 -2.19 19.28 2.19
N PHE A 41 -3.11 18.33 2.41
CA PHE A 41 -2.81 17.09 3.11
C PHE A 41 -1.94 16.17 2.26
N ALA A 42 -2.28 16.01 0.98
CA ALA A 42 -1.47 15.22 0.05
C ALA A 42 -0.06 15.82 -0.13
N GLU A 43 0.04 17.15 -0.22
CA GLU A 43 1.33 17.84 -0.24
C GLU A 43 2.19 17.53 0.98
N ARG A 44 1.61 17.64 2.19
CA ARG A 44 2.32 17.29 3.43
C ARG A 44 2.75 15.82 3.47
N MET A 45 1.93 14.93 2.93
CA MET A 45 2.25 13.51 2.86
C MET A 45 3.45 13.26 1.95
N LEU A 46 3.48 13.89 0.77
CA LEU A 46 4.60 13.79 -0.18
C LEU A 46 5.89 14.37 0.40
N ASN A 47 5.81 15.47 1.14
CA ASN A 47 6.98 16.08 1.81
C ASN A 47 7.58 15.17 2.90
N HIS A 48 6.79 14.30 3.52
CA HIS A 48 7.23 13.38 4.57
C HIS A 48 7.13 11.90 4.15
N TRP A 49 7.28 11.64 2.84
CA TRP A 49 6.96 10.36 2.23
C TRP A 49 7.58 9.15 2.94
N ASN A 50 8.87 9.24 3.31
CA ASN A 50 9.60 8.14 3.94
C ASN A 50 8.94 7.63 5.23
N THR A 51 8.34 8.52 6.02
CA THR A 51 7.62 8.17 7.26
C THR A 51 6.12 7.91 7.03
N GLU A 52 5.52 8.56 6.03
CA GLU A 52 4.09 8.40 5.76
C GLU A 52 3.78 7.06 5.06
N ARG A 53 4.67 6.59 4.18
CA ARG A 53 4.51 5.31 3.48
C ARG A 53 4.36 4.12 4.43
N GLU A 54 5.00 4.18 5.60
CA GLU A 54 4.96 3.12 6.63
C GLU A 54 3.58 2.97 7.29
N LYS A 55 2.73 4.00 7.18
CA LYS A 55 1.38 4.01 7.75
C LYS A 55 0.34 3.37 6.84
N PHE A 56 0.65 3.17 5.55
CA PHE A 56 -0.26 2.55 4.60
C PHE A 56 -0.35 1.03 4.77
N TRP A 57 -1.51 0.50 4.39
CA TRP A 57 -1.75 -0.93 4.22
C TRP A 57 -1.96 -1.21 2.74
N GLN A 58 -1.19 -2.15 2.20
CA GLN A 58 -1.43 -2.73 0.88
C GLN A 58 -2.43 -3.85 1.06
N VAL A 59 -3.63 -3.66 0.51
CA VAL A 59 -4.72 -4.65 0.54
C VAL A 59 -4.70 -5.42 -0.76
N ILE A 60 -4.68 -6.74 -0.68
CA ILE A 60 -4.53 -7.62 -1.84
C ILE A 60 -5.61 -8.70 -1.75
N PRO A 61 -6.45 -8.88 -2.79
CA PRO A 61 -7.35 -10.02 -2.86
C PRO A 61 -6.57 -11.33 -2.88
N THR A 62 -7.00 -12.31 -2.09
CA THR A 62 -6.29 -13.60 -1.94
C THR A 62 -6.09 -14.32 -3.28
N GLU A 63 -7.05 -14.21 -4.21
CA GLU A 63 -6.99 -14.81 -5.54
C GLU A 63 -5.97 -14.15 -6.49
N MET A 64 -5.49 -12.94 -6.15
CA MET A 64 -4.60 -12.14 -6.99
C MET A 64 -3.12 -12.23 -6.60
N ILE A 65 -2.79 -12.80 -5.44
CA ILE A 65 -1.42 -12.85 -4.86
C ILE A 65 -0.38 -13.30 -5.89
N HIS A 66 -0.66 -14.35 -6.66
CA HIS A 66 0.28 -14.94 -7.63
C HIS A 66 0.04 -14.49 -9.08
N ARG A 67 -0.81 -13.48 -9.30
CA ARG A 67 -1.18 -13.02 -10.65
C ARG A 67 -0.51 -11.71 -11.06
N TYR A 68 0.06 -10.97 -10.12
CA TYR A 68 0.76 -9.74 -10.43
C TYR A 68 2.13 -10.03 -11.07
N GLU A 69 2.45 -9.32 -12.16
CA GLU A 69 3.77 -9.40 -12.80
C GLU A 69 4.90 -8.95 -11.87
N GLN A 70 4.60 -7.99 -10.98
CA GLN A 70 5.53 -7.46 -9.99
C GLN A 70 5.18 -8.03 -8.61
N PRO A 71 6.17 -8.60 -7.89
CA PRO A 71 5.91 -9.22 -6.60
C PRO A 71 5.39 -8.20 -5.58
N VAL A 72 4.45 -8.64 -4.76
CA VAL A 72 3.88 -7.86 -3.66
C VAL A 72 4.69 -7.99 -2.38
N THR A 73 5.46 -9.07 -2.22
CA THR A 73 6.37 -9.31 -1.09
C THR A 73 7.84 -9.14 -1.49
N SER A 74 8.68 -8.74 -0.54
CA SER A 74 10.13 -8.67 -0.73
C SER A 74 10.84 -10.02 -0.56
N ASP A 75 10.25 -10.92 0.22
CA ASP A 75 10.75 -12.27 0.46
C ASP A 75 9.78 -13.30 -0.10
N GLU A 76 10.31 -14.32 -0.80
CA GLU A 76 9.53 -15.44 -1.35
C GLU A 76 8.99 -16.40 -0.26
N GLY A 77 9.20 -16.09 1.03
CA GLY A 77 8.90 -16.98 2.16
C GLY A 77 8.20 -16.34 3.36
N ASP A 78 7.82 -15.06 3.31
CA ASP A 78 7.00 -14.46 4.36
C ASP A 78 5.54 -14.92 4.18
N GLU A 79 5.04 -15.68 5.15
CA GLU A 79 3.62 -16.03 5.25
C GLU A 79 2.81 -14.74 5.28
N LEU A 80 2.11 -14.48 4.17
CA LEU A 80 1.14 -13.41 4.02
C LEU A 80 0.14 -13.54 5.16
N ARG A 81 0.26 -12.66 6.16
CA ARG A 81 -0.64 -12.68 7.31
C ARG A 81 -2.01 -12.20 6.86
N ALA A 82 -3.01 -13.02 7.17
CA ALA A 82 -4.41 -12.60 7.24
C ALA A 82 -4.61 -11.71 8.48
#